data_AF-A0A9P4U5Y5-F1
#
_entry.id   AF-A0A9P4U5Y5-F1
#
_cell.length_a   1.000
_cell.length_b   1.000
_cell.length_c   1.000
_cell.angle_alpha   90.00
_cell.angle_beta   90.00
_cell.angle_gamma   90.00
#
_symmetry.space_group_name_H-M   'P 1'
#
loop_
_entity.id
_entity.type
_entity.pdbx_description
1 polymer ?
#
loop_
_entity_poly.entity_id
_entity_poly.type
_entity_poly.pdbx_seq_one_letter_code
_entity_poly.pdbx_strand_id
1 'polypeptide(L)'
;MAEGNKRQRVFFDIAIGGVKKGRVAFELYNDIVPKTAENFRALCTGEKGANASGVPLHYKGSGFHRVIKQFMIQGGDFTAGNGTGGESIYGEKFDDENFEKIHDKPFLLSMANAGPGTNGSQFFVTTVPTPHLDNKHVVFGEVINGKSIVREIENLKTQSGDKPLHDATIIDCGELTGDAYTKATEKTPDQTGDPYEDFPEDQKPADAEWTGAQIVDIATALKDLGNTAFKAGALQLGIAKYQKGLRYLHEYPTLLDSDPKELGEQLNALKTSLYLNSALLQNKVGLFVEAAESAGKALDVEGISEKDMAKAYFRRAQARVGKKNDDEAVKDLEIAAKYAPGDAAITKELEGVKRRVRERREKEKKAYKNAFNF
;
A
#
# COMPACT_ATOMS: atom_id res chain seq x y z
N MET A 1 -22.50 26.92 -29.47
CA MET A 1 -21.19 26.68 -28.84
C MET A 1 -21.06 25.17 -28.74
N ALA A 2 -20.08 24.56 -29.40
CA ALA A 2 -19.92 23.12 -29.34
C ALA A 2 -19.59 22.73 -27.90
N GLU A 3 -20.40 21.85 -27.29
CA GLU A 3 -20.00 21.14 -26.09
C GLU A 3 -18.71 20.41 -26.43
N GLY A 4 -17.57 20.90 -25.94
CA GLY A 4 -16.28 20.24 -26.12
C GLY A 4 -16.40 18.79 -25.65
N ASN A 5 -15.93 17.86 -26.47
CA ASN A 5 -16.14 16.42 -26.29
C ASN A 5 -15.65 15.99 -24.90
N LYS A 6 -16.59 15.81 -23.97
CA LYS A 6 -16.28 15.56 -22.56
C LYS A 6 -15.60 14.21 -22.43
N ARG A 7 -14.48 14.16 -21.68
CA ARG A 7 -13.78 12.90 -21.42
C ARG A 7 -14.65 11.94 -20.63
N GLN A 8 -14.61 10.67 -20.97
CA GLN A 8 -15.33 9.61 -20.27
C GLN A 8 -14.59 9.25 -18.98
N ARG A 9 -15.33 8.85 -17.95
CA ARG A 9 -14.77 8.38 -16.68
C ARG A 9 -15.30 7.02 -16.33
N VAL A 10 -14.42 6.12 -15.93
CA VAL A 10 -14.75 4.75 -15.55
C VAL A 10 -14.13 4.42 -14.21
N PHE A 11 -14.52 3.31 -13.60
CA PHE A 11 -13.99 2.89 -12.32
C PHE A 11 -13.72 1.39 -12.26
N PHE A 12 -12.80 1.02 -11.36
CA PHE A 12 -12.62 -0.31 -10.83
C PHE A 12 -12.78 -0.30 -9.31
N ASP A 13 -13.64 -1.15 -8.78
CA ASP A 13 -13.61 -1.52 -7.37
C ASP A 13 -12.65 -2.71 -7.20
N ILE A 14 -11.66 -2.56 -6.33
CA ILE A 14 -10.56 -3.51 -6.16
C ILE A 14 -10.71 -4.29 -4.86
N ALA A 15 -10.43 -5.59 -4.92
CA ALA A 15 -10.09 -6.40 -3.76
C ALA A 15 -8.69 -6.98 -3.87
N ILE A 16 -7.99 -7.08 -2.74
CA ILE A 16 -6.68 -7.74 -2.64
C ILE A 16 -6.79 -8.86 -1.62
N GLY A 17 -6.47 -10.09 -2.01
CA GLY A 17 -6.62 -11.27 -1.14
C GLY A 17 -8.05 -11.45 -0.64
N GLY A 18 -9.05 -11.09 -1.46
CA GLY A 18 -10.48 -11.14 -1.10
C GLY A 18 -10.97 -9.97 -0.22
N VAL A 19 -10.10 -9.06 0.20
CA VAL A 19 -10.47 -7.89 1.01
C VAL A 19 -10.69 -6.68 0.12
N LYS A 20 -11.90 -6.09 0.15
CA LYS A 20 -12.22 -4.85 -0.57
C LYS A 20 -11.31 -3.71 -0.12
N LYS A 21 -10.62 -3.07 -1.08
CA LYS A 21 -9.70 -1.95 -0.85
C LYS A 21 -10.31 -0.60 -1.17
N GLY A 22 -11.15 -0.53 -2.20
CA GLY A 22 -11.82 0.70 -2.59
C GLY A 22 -11.92 0.83 -4.10
N ARG A 23 -12.04 2.08 -4.56
CA ARG A 23 -12.29 2.42 -5.96
C ARG A 23 -11.09 3.14 -6.57
N VAL A 24 -10.71 2.73 -7.78
CA VAL A 24 -9.82 3.46 -8.68
C VAL A 24 -10.70 4.06 -9.77
N ALA A 25 -10.63 5.38 -9.96
CA ALA A 25 -11.33 6.07 -11.04
C ALA A 25 -10.33 6.50 -12.11
N PHE A 26 -10.74 6.37 -13.37
CA PHE A 26 -9.93 6.71 -14.54
C PHE A 26 -10.64 7.78 -15.37
N GLU A 27 -9.88 8.69 -15.95
CA GLU A 27 -10.33 9.52 -17.07
C GLU A 27 -9.74 8.97 -18.38
N LEU A 28 -10.58 8.82 -19.40
CA LEU A 28 -10.21 8.28 -20.70
C LEU A 28 -10.03 9.42 -21.70
N TYR A 29 -9.02 9.32 -22.55
CA TYR A 29 -8.68 10.31 -23.56
C TYR A 29 -9.46 10.09 -24.86
N ASN A 30 -10.79 9.95 -24.80
CA ASN A 30 -11.64 9.72 -25.98
C ASN A 30 -11.66 10.91 -26.96
N ASP A 31 -11.14 12.06 -26.57
CA ASP A 31 -10.84 13.20 -27.44
C ASP A 31 -9.60 12.99 -28.32
N ILE A 32 -8.69 12.07 -27.94
CA ILE A 32 -7.40 11.81 -28.62
C ILE A 32 -7.38 10.40 -29.23
N VAL A 33 -7.87 9.40 -28.51
CA VAL A 33 -7.89 7.98 -28.88
C VAL A 33 -9.29 7.38 -28.70
N PRO A 34 -10.30 7.82 -29.47
CA PRO A 34 -11.69 7.42 -29.30
C PRO A 34 -11.93 5.91 -29.39
N LYS A 35 -11.24 5.18 -30.28
CA LYS A 35 -11.43 3.73 -30.40
C LYS A 35 -10.88 2.99 -29.19
N THR A 36 -9.70 3.37 -28.72
CA THR A 36 -9.03 2.77 -27.56
C THR A 36 -9.81 3.05 -26.28
N ALA A 37 -10.27 4.30 -26.10
CA ALA A 37 -11.10 4.69 -24.98
C ALA A 37 -12.45 3.95 -24.97
N GLU A 38 -13.14 3.85 -26.12
CA GLU A 38 -14.42 3.15 -26.21
C GLU A 38 -14.28 1.65 -25.92
N ASN A 39 -13.18 1.02 -26.36
CA ASN A 39 -12.88 -0.37 -26.02
C ASN A 39 -12.81 -0.57 -24.50
N PHE A 40 -11.99 0.24 -23.82
CA PHE A 40 -11.84 0.12 -22.38
C PHE A 40 -13.13 0.44 -21.62
N ARG A 41 -13.86 1.49 -22.03
CA ARG A 41 -15.14 1.86 -21.41
C ARG A 41 -16.18 0.76 -21.54
N ALA A 42 -16.36 0.20 -22.74
CA ALA A 42 -17.31 -0.88 -22.98
C ALA A 42 -16.93 -2.17 -22.22
N LEU A 43 -15.63 -2.46 -22.08
CA LEU A 43 -15.15 -3.57 -21.23
C LEU A 43 -15.33 -3.28 -19.72
N CYS A 44 -15.42 -2.02 -19.30
CA CYS A 44 -15.84 -1.67 -17.94
C CYS A 44 -17.34 -1.87 -17.72
N THR A 45 -18.19 -1.59 -18.71
CA THR A 45 -19.66 -1.74 -18.57
C THR A 45 -20.16 -3.16 -18.84
N GLY A 46 -19.44 -3.93 -19.64
CA GLY A 46 -19.86 -5.26 -20.10
C GLY A 46 -20.99 -5.22 -21.13
N GLU A 47 -21.31 -4.06 -21.70
CA GLU A 47 -22.51 -3.87 -22.55
C GLU A 47 -22.43 -4.59 -23.90
N LYS A 48 -21.24 -5.02 -24.33
CA LYS A 48 -21.01 -5.72 -25.61
C LYS A 48 -21.27 -7.22 -25.53
N GLY A 49 -21.77 -7.72 -24.40
CA GLY A 49 -22.17 -9.12 -24.23
C GLY A 49 -20.96 -10.05 -24.07
N ALA A 50 -20.94 -11.13 -24.83
CA ALA A 50 -19.89 -12.14 -24.77
C ALA A 50 -19.20 -12.32 -26.13
N ASN A 51 -17.95 -12.76 -26.10
CA ASN A 51 -17.22 -13.11 -27.31
C ASN A 51 -17.76 -14.40 -27.96
N ALA A 52 -17.16 -14.80 -29.08
CA ALA A 52 -17.57 -15.99 -29.82
C ALA A 52 -17.50 -17.31 -29.00
N SER A 53 -16.68 -17.34 -27.95
CA SER A 53 -16.55 -18.49 -27.03
C SER A 53 -17.48 -18.41 -25.82
N GLY A 54 -18.36 -17.41 -25.75
CA GLY A 54 -19.29 -17.20 -24.64
C GLY A 54 -18.67 -16.55 -23.40
N VAL A 55 -17.42 -16.08 -23.47
CA VAL A 55 -16.78 -15.34 -22.37
C VAL A 55 -17.26 -13.89 -22.38
N PRO A 56 -17.79 -13.35 -21.27
CA PRO A 56 -18.21 -11.95 -21.21
C PRO A 56 -17.08 -10.97 -21.55
N LEU A 57 -17.36 -9.99 -22.40
CA LEU A 57 -16.47 -8.87 -22.71
C LEU A 57 -16.53 -7.84 -21.56
N HIS A 58 -15.99 -8.21 -20.40
CA HIS A 58 -16.15 -7.46 -19.15
C HIS A 58 -14.96 -7.65 -18.21
N TYR A 59 -14.43 -6.55 -17.65
CA TYR A 59 -13.32 -6.61 -16.70
C TYR A 59 -13.70 -7.15 -15.32
N LYS A 60 -14.98 -7.18 -14.96
CA LYS A 60 -15.43 -7.68 -13.65
C LYS A 60 -15.02 -9.13 -13.46
N GLY A 61 -14.30 -9.40 -12.37
CA GLY A 61 -13.71 -10.70 -12.04
C GLY A 61 -12.30 -10.91 -12.59
N SER A 62 -11.82 -10.05 -13.50
CA SER A 62 -10.44 -10.14 -13.99
C SER A 62 -9.43 -9.62 -12.97
N GLY A 63 -8.21 -10.15 -13.02
CA GLY A 63 -7.13 -9.82 -12.09
C GLY A 63 -5.95 -9.09 -12.72
N PHE A 64 -5.14 -8.49 -11.86
CA PHE A 64 -3.81 -8.01 -12.21
C PHE A 64 -2.85 -9.19 -12.19
N HIS A 65 -2.53 -9.72 -13.37
CA HIS A 65 -1.76 -10.96 -13.52
C HIS A 65 -0.25 -10.71 -13.56
N ARG A 66 0.19 -9.45 -13.72
CA ARG A 66 1.60 -9.07 -13.76
C ARG A 66 1.81 -7.72 -13.08
N VAL A 67 2.69 -7.67 -12.08
CA VAL A 67 2.99 -6.47 -11.28
C VAL A 67 4.49 -6.32 -11.16
N ILE A 68 5.03 -5.18 -11.57
CA ILE A 68 6.46 -4.88 -11.45
C ILE A 68 6.59 -3.56 -10.72
N LYS A 69 7.13 -3.62 -9.51
CA LYS A 69 7.39 -2.45 -8.67
C LYS A 69 8.36 -1.48 -9.35
N GLN A 70 8.09 -0.19 -9.25
CA GLN A 70 8.78 0.88 -9.97
C GLN A 70 8.72 0.72 -11.50
N PHE A 71 7.58 0.22 -12.00
CA PHE A 71 7.32 0.13 -13.42
C PHE A 71 5.82 0.25 -13.73
N MET A 72 5.04 -0.80 -13.51
CA MET A 72 3.61 -0.84 -13.86
C MET A 72 2.86 -2.00 -13.19
N ILE A 73 1.52 -1.88 -13.17
CA ILE A 73 0.59 -2.96 -12.86
C ILE A 73 -0.24 -3.31 -14.10
N GLN A 74 -0.29 -4.58 -14.50
CA GLN A 74 -0.94 -5.04 -15.73
C GLN A 74 -2.09 -6.01 -15.44
N GLY A 75 -3.20 -5.80 -16.14
CA GLY A 75 -4.43 -6.57 -16.02
C GLY A 75 -5.17 -6.68 -17.34
N GLY A 76 -6.46 -7.05 -17.28
CA GLY A 76 -7.35 -7.05 -18.44
C GLY A 76 -7.37 -8.33 -19.27
N ASP A 77 -6.69 -9.39 -18.84
CA ASP A 77 -6.89 -10.74 -19.39
C ASP A 77 -8.07 -11.40 -18.67
N PHE A 78 -9.28 -11.22 -19.20
CA PHE A 78 -10.51 -11.81 -18.65
C PHE A 78 -10.82 -13.21 -19.24
N THR A 79 -10.02 -13.71 -20.19
CA THR A 79 -10.26 -15.03 -20.79
C THR A 79 -9.38 -16.11 -20.16
N ALA A 80 -8.07 -15.88 -20.04
CA ALA A 80 -7.12 -16.84 -19.46
C ALA A 80 -6.59 -16.42 -18.07
N GLY A 81 -6.67 -15.12 -17.73
CA GLY A 81 -6.26 -14.58 -16.43
C GLY A 81 -4.76 -14.64 -16.15
N ASN A 82 -3.92 -14.82 -17.17
CA ASN A 82 -2.48 -15.06 -17.02
C ASN A 82 -1.60 -14.28 -18.00
N GLY A 83 -2.19 -13.39 -18.82
CA GLY A 83 -1.50 -12.58 -19.81
C GLY A 83 -1.46 -13.18 -21.21
N THR A 84 -1.96 -14.40 -21.41
CA THR A 84 -2.02 -15.05 -22.74
C THR A 84 -3.31 -14.80 -23.49
N GLY A 85 -4.34 -14.27 -22.81
CA GLY A 85 -5.66 -14.05 -23.36
C GLY A 85 -6.04 -12.58 -23.56
N GLY A 86 -7.33 -12.32 -23.46
CA GLY A 86 -7.95 -11.03 -23.71
C GLY A 86 -8.41 -10.83 -25.16
N GLU A 87 -9.46 -10.04 -25.33
CA GLU A 87 -10.12 -9.76 -26.61
C GLU A 87 -10.74 -8.36 -26.57
N SER A 88 -10.66 -7.62 -27.68
CA SER A 88 -11.27 -6.28 -27.76
C SER A 88 -12.76 -6.38 -28.10
N ILE A 89 -13.48 -5.27 -27.93
CA ILE A 89 -14.88 -5.19 -28.39
C ILE A 89 -15.04 -5.22 -29.93
N TYR A 90 -13.93 -5.14 -30.67
CA TYR A 90 -13.88 -5.13 -32.12
C TYR A 90 -13.44 -6.49 -32.71
N GLY A 91 -13.20 -7.49 -31.87
CA GLY A 91 -12.60 -8.78 -32.21
C GLY A 91 -11.29 -9.03 -31.46
N GLU A 92 -10.51 -10.03 -31.88
CA GLU A 92 -9.31 -10.48 -31.15
C GLU A 92 -8.31 -9.34 -30.89
N LYS A 93 -8.04 -8.52 -31.91
CA LYS A 93 -7.06 -7.42 -31.88
C LYS A 93 -7.55 -6.19 -32.65
N PHE A 94 -7.00 -5.02 -32.33
CA PHE A 94 -7.16 -3.78 -33.10
C PHE A 94 -5.85 -2.97 -33.16
N ASP A 95 -5.79 -2.06 -34.14
CA ASP A 95 -4.61 -1.27 -34.47
C ASP A 95 -4.20 -0.28 -33.37
N ASP A 96 -2.93 0.14 -33.38
CA ASP A 96 -2.46 1.27 -32.57
C ASP A 96 -3.07 2.57 -33.12
N GLU A 97 -3.83 3.29 -32.30
CA GLU A 97 -4.61 4.44 -32.77
C GLU A 97 -3.73 5.68 -33.03
N ASN A 98 -2.92 6.08 -32.05
CA ASN A 98 -1.80 7.01 -32.19
C ASN A 98 -0.88 6.96 -30.95
N PHE A 99 0.23 7.71 -30.98
CA PHE A 99 1.20 7.81 -29.90
C PHE A 99 1.43 9.27 -29.46
N GLU A 100 0.41 10.13 -29.56
CA GLU A 100 0.54 11.55 -29.19
C GLU A 100 0.87 11.73 -27.69
N LYS A 101 0.31 10.88 -26.84
CA LYS A 101 0.60 10.83 -25.41
C LYS A 101 1.76 9.88 -25.12
N ILE A 102 2.72 10.39 -24.36
CA ILE A 102 3.92 9.68 -23.91
C ILE A 102 3.80 9.25 -22.44
N HIS A 103 4.69 8.37 -21.99
CA HIS A 103 4.67 7.81 -20.64
C HIS A 103 5.56 8.63 -19.67
N ASP A 104 5.22 9.90 -19.49
CA ASP A 104 6.05 10.89 -18.77
C ASP A 104 5.81 10.97 -17.25
N LYS A 105 4.77 10.28 -16.74
CA LYS A 105 4.37 10.33 -15.33
C LYS A 105 3.76 9.01 -14.84
N PRO A 106 3.72 8.77 -13.51
CA PRO A 106 2.94 7.66 -12.97
C PRO A 106 1.44 7.83 -13.24
N PHE A 107 0.72 6.72 -13.10
CA PHE A 107 -0.73 6.62 -13.19
C PHE A 107 -1.34 6.84 -14.58
N LEU A 108 -0.53 6.74 -15.63
CA LEU A 108 -1.04 6.69 -16.99
C LEU A 108 -1.59 5.30 -17.29
N LEU A 109 -2.74 5.26 -17.96
CA LEU A 109 -3.40 4.05 -18.42
C LEU A 109 -3.04 3.82 -19.90
N SER A 110 -2.49 2.65 -20.22
CA SER A 110 -1.91 2.36 -21.53
C SER A 110 -2.15 0.90 -21.95
N MET A 111 -2.23 0.66 -23.27
CA MET A 111 -2.54 -0.66 -23.83
C MET A 111 -1.34 -1.60 -23.74
N ALA A 112 -1.56 -2.83 -23.25
CA ALA A 112 -0.59 -3.91 -23.44
C ALA A 112 -0.80 -4.55 -24.83
N ASN A 113 0.30 -4.89 -25.49
CA ASN A 113 0.29 -5.52 -26.81
C ASN A 113 1.47 -6.51 -26.95
N ALA A 114 1.46 -7.29 -28.03
CA ALA A 114 2.50 -8.25 -28.41
C ALA A 114 3.26 -7.80 -29.68
N GLY A 115 3.33 -6.48 -29.91
CA GLY A 115 3.85 -5.87 -31.13
C GLY A 115 2.83 -4.94 -31.81
N PRO A 116 3.23 -4.26 -32.90
CA PRO A 116 2.38 -3.27 -33.57
C PRO A 116 1.01 -3.81 -33.96
N GLY A 117 -0.05 -3.06 -33.65
CA GLY A 117 -1.43 -3.36 -34.02
C GLY A 117 -2.04 -4.58 -33.33
N THR A 118 -1.55 -4.96 -32.15
CA THR A 118 -2.04 -6.13 -31.40
C THR A 118 -2.73 -5.75 -30.09
N ASN A 119 -3.44 -4.62 -30.06
CA ASN A 119 -4.20 -4.20 -28.88
C ASN A 119 -5.42 -5.11 -28.69
N GLY A 120 -5.64 -5.59 -27.48
CA GLY A 120 -6.81 -6.41 -27.11
C GLY A 120 -7.60 -5.78 -25.97
N SER A 121 -7.73 -6.51 -24.87
CA SER A 121 -8.28 -5.98 -23.60
C SER A 121 -7.24 -5.70 -22.53
N GLN A 122 -6.02 -6.22 -22.68
CA GLN A 122 -4.99 -6.05 -21.66
C GLN A 122 -4.50 -4.61 -21.62
N PHE A 123 -4.28 -4.11 -20.41
CA PHE A 123 -3.83 -2.76 -20.12
C PHE A 123 -2.81 -2.79 -18.99
N PHE A 124 -2.06 -1.70 -18.86
CA PHE A 124 -1.28 -1.44 -17.67
C PHE A 124 -1.48 -0.01 -17.17
N VAL A 125 -1.24 0.17 -15.87
CA VAL A 125 -1.15 1.48 -15.23
C VAL A 125 0.30 1.70 -14.83
N THR A 126 0.91 2.79 -15.29
CA THR A 126 2.29 3.13 -14.93
C THR A 126 2.39 3.51 -13.45
N THR A 127 3.53 3.22 -12.82
CA THR A 127 3.80 3.64 -11.43
C THR A 127 5.01 4.57 -11.32
N VAL A 128 5.69 4.80 -12.44
CA VAL A 128 6.78 5.76 -12.67
C VAL A 128 6.71 6.24 -14.13
N PRO A 129 7.48 7.27 -14.54
CA PRO A 129 7.70 7.55 -15.96
C PRO A 129 8.35 6.34 -16.67
N THR A 130 7.84 5.96 -17.85
CA THR A 130 8.30 4.79 -18.61
C THR A 130 8.58 5.13 -20.09
N PRO A 131 9.51 6.07 -20.40
CA PRO A 131 9.73 6.57 -21.76
C PRO A 131 10.17 5.49 -22.77
N HIS A 132 10.71 4.37 -22.29
CA HIS A 132 11.08 3.23 -23.14
C HIS A 132 9.87 2.52 -23.79
N LEU A 133 8.64 2.82 -23.33
CA LEU A 133 7.36 2.35 -23.88
C LEU A 133 6.74 3.32 -24.90
N ASP A 134 7.31 4.52 -25.08
CA ASP A 134 6.82 5.50 -26.02
C ASP A 134 6.85 4.96 -27.46
N ASN A 135 5.84 5.32 -28.25
CA ASN A 135 5.62 4.84 -29.62
C ASN A 135 5.45 3.32 -29.77
N LYS A 136 5.26 2.61 -28.65
CA LYS A 136 5.02 1.15 -28.62
C LYS A 136 3.68 0.79 -27.99
N HIS A 137 3.22 1.59 -27.04
CA HIS A 137 1.98 1.37 -26.31
C HIS A 137 1.12 2.64 -26.36
N VAL A 138 -0.16 2.48 -26.70
CA VAL A 138 -1.10 3.60 -26.80
C VAL A 138 -1.50 4.04 -25.39
N VAL A 139 -1.10 5.25 -24.99
CA VAL A 139 -1.59 5.89 -23.76
C VAL A 139 -3.00 6.43 -24.00
N PHE A 140 -3.97 6.01 -23.21
CA PHE A 140 -5.38 6.29 -23.47
C PHE A 140 -6.17 6.80 -22.25
N GLY A 141 -5.52 7.02 -21.12
CA GLY A 141 -6.15 7.64 -19.96
C GLY A 141 -5.19 7.82 -18.79
N GLU A 142 -5.75 8.14 -17.64
CA GLU A 142 -5.02 8.25 -16.39
C GLU A 142 -5.91 7.97 -15.17
N VAL A 143 -5.28 7.59 -14.05
CA VAL A 143 -5.96 7.49 -12.75
C VAL A 143 -6.18 8.89 -12.19
N ILE A 144 -7.44 9.22 -11.93
CA ILE A 144 -7.84 10.49 -11.32
C ILE A 144 -8.16 10.35 -9.83
N ASN A 145 -8.37 9.13 -9.35
CA ASN A 145 -8.62 8.84 -7.93
C ASN A 145 -8.28 7.37 -7.59
N GLY A 146 -7.92 7.10 -6.34
CA GLY A 146 -7.50 5.76 -5.92
C GLY A 146 -6.04 5.42 -6.22
N LYS A 147 -5.17 6.44 -6.36
CA LYS A 147 -3.71 6.26 -6.55
C LYS A 147 -3.09 5.35 -5.49
N SER A 148 -3.51 5.48 -4.24
CA SER A 148 -3.02 4.63 -3.14
C SER A 148 -3.35 3.16 -3.31
N ILE A 149 -4.46 2.81 -3.97
CA ILE A 149 -4.82 1.42 -4.30
C ILE A 149 -3.90 0.89 -5.41
N VAL A 150 -3.60 1.71 -6.42
CA VAL A 150 -2.60 1.36 -7.46
C VAL A 150 -1.24 1.07 -6.84
N ARG A 151 -0.80 1.94 -5.91
CA ARG A 151 0.44 1.74 -5.14
C ARG A 151 0.39 0.52 -4.22
N GLU A 152 -0.78 0.20 -3.65
CA GLU A 152 -0.95 -1.01 -2.85
C GLU A 152 -0.79 -2.28 -3.71
N ILE A 153 -1.37 -2.30 -4.91
CA ILE A 153 -1.18 -3.39 -5.89
C ILE A 153 0.30 -3.48 -6.28
N GLU A 154 0.94 -2.36 -6.61
CA GLU A 154 2.36 -2.28 -6.98
C GLU A 154 3.29 -2.89 -5.91
N ASN A 155 2.97 -2.70 -4.63
CA ASN A 155 3.79 -3.15 -3.50
C ASN A 155 3.48 -4.59 -3.06
N LEU A 156 2.60 -5.31 -3.76
CA LEU A 156 2.39 -6.73 -3.50
C LEU A 156 3.67 -7.52 -3.76
N LYS A 157 3.95 -8.48 -2.88
CA LYS A 157 5.00 -9.47 -3.15
C LYS A 157 4.60 -10.27 -4.38
N THR A 158 5.53 -10.43 -5.31
CA THR A 158 5.32 -11.21 -6.52
C THR A 158 6.06 -12.55 -6.44
N GLN A 159 5.59 -13.51 -7.22
CA GLN A 159 6.22 -14.79 -7.45
C GLN A 159 6.81 -14.84 -8.88
N SER A 160 7.25 -16.02 -9.32
CA SER A 160 7.76 -16.22 -10.68
C SER A 160 6.78 -15.68 -11.73
N GLY A 161 7.33 -15.00 -12.75
CA GLY A 161 6.54 -14.34 -13.80
C GLY A 161 5.86 -13.04 -13.38
N ASP A 162 6.34 -12.40 -12.32
CA ASP A 162 5.82 -11.12 -11.79
C ASP A 162 4.35 -11.18 -11.33
N LYS A 163 3.80 -12.38 -11.13
CA LYS A 163 2.42 -12.56 -10.66
C LYS A 163 2.33 -12.19 -9.16
N PRO A 164 1.35 -11.40 -8.72
CA PRO A 164 1.13 -11.15 -7.30
C PRO A 164 0.89 -12.44 -6.49
N LEU A 165 1.44 -12.51 -5.28
CA LEU A 165 1.23 -13.63 -4.35
C LEU A 165 -0.20 -13.66 -3.80
N HIS A 166 -0.80 -12.47 -3.64
CA HIS A 166 -2.21 -12.32 -3.32
C HIS A 166 -2.92 -11.71 -4.52
N ASP A 167 -4.04 -12.31 -4.92
CA ASP A 167 -4.80 -11.83 -6.08
C ASP A 167 -5.30 -10.40 -5.84
N ALA A 168 -4.97 -9.50 -6.76
CA ALA A 168 -5.60 -8.20 -6.91
C ALA A 168 -6.65 -8.32 -8.03
N THR A 169 -7.93 -8.16 -7.67
CA THR A 169 -9.07 -8.46 -8.56
C THR A 169 -9.96 -7.24 -8.70
N ILE A 170 -10.43 -7.01 -9.92
CA ILE A 170 -11.48 -6.04 -10.24
C ILE A 170 -12.82 -6.68 -9.87
N ILE A 171 -13.35 -6.37 -8.68
CA ILE A 171 -14.57 -7.00 -8.16
C ILE A 171 -15.85 -6.33 -8.71
N ASP A 172 -15.74 -5.10 -9.18
CA ASP A 172 -16.78 -4.39 -9.89
C ASP A 172 -16.17 -3.32 -10.79
N CYS A 173 -16.84 -2.97 -11.88
CA CYS A 173 -16.39 -1.93 -12.79
C CYS A 173 -17.57 -1.31 -13.55
N GLY A 174 -17.35 -0.15 -14.15
CA GLY A 174 -18.39 0.53 -14.91
C GLY A 174 -18.02 1.95 -15.30
N GLU A 175 -18.98 2.63 -15.92
CA GLU A 175 -18.88 4.04 -16.31
C GLU A 175 -19.48 4.94 -15.21
N LEU A 176 -18.82 6.07 -14.96
CA LEU A 176 -19.26 7.09 -14.02
C LEU A 176 -20.05 8.17 -14.77
N THR A 177 -21.30 8.38 -14.37
CA THR A 177 -22.21 9.40 -14.93
C THR A 177 -22.82 10.27 -13.84
N GLY A 178 -23.44 11.39 -14.22
CA GLY A 178 -24.11 12.30 -13.28
C GLY A 178 -23.22 12.76 -12.12
N ASP A 179 -23.73 12.66 -10.89
CA ASP A 179 -22.98 13.03 -9.68
C ASP A 179 -21.71 12.20 -9.47
N ALA A 180 -21.73 10.91 -9.85
CA ALA A 180 -20.56 10.03 -9.70
C ALA A 180 -19.42 10.46 -10.62
N TYR A 181 -19.74 11.00 -11.81
CA TYR A 181 -18.74 11.59 -12.70
C TYR A 181 -18.06 12.79 -12.04
N THR A 182 -18.85 13.71 -11.48
CA THR A 182 -18.34 14.96 -10.90
C THR A 182 -17.48 14.69 -9.68
N LYS A 183 -17.92 13.78 -8.81
CA LYS A 183 -17.20 13.39 -7.60
C LYS A 183 -16.00 12.49 -7.85
N ALA A 184 -15.80 11.99 -9.07
CA ALA A 184 -14.71 11.08 -9.39
C ALA A 184 -13.33 11.68 -9.09
N THR A 185 -13.19 13.01 -9.22
CA THR A 185 -11.95 13.74 -8.92
C THR A 185 -11.82 14.18 -7.45
N GLU A 186 -12.87 14.00 -6.65
CA GLU A 186 -12.86 14.37 -5.24
C GLU A 186 -12.20 13.25 -4.42
N LYS A 187 -11.05 13.55 -3.82
CA LYS A 187 -10.46 12.66 -2.81
C LYS A 187 -11.35 12.73 -1.57
N THR A 188 -12.04 11.63 -1.26
CA THR A 188 -12.83 11.55 -0.02
C THR A 188 -11.85 11.38 1.14
N PRO A 189 -11.70 12.37 2.04
CA PRO A 189 -10.83 12.21 3.20
C PRO A 189 -11.39 11.09 4.08
N ASP A 190 -10.51 10.34 4.75
CA ASP A 190 -10.98 9.45 5.80
C ASP A 190 -11.51 10.26 7.01
N GLN A 191 -11.93 9.53 8.05
CA GLN A 191 -12.51 10.12 9.27
C GLN A 191 -11.60 11.13 9.99
N THR A 192 -10.30 11.16 9.67
CA THR A 192 -9.36 12.13 10.25
C THR A 192 -9.23 13.41 9.43
N GLY A 193 -9.73 13.44 8.19
CA GLY A 193 -9.57 14.59 7.30
C GLY A 193 -8.16 14.73 6.71
N ASP A 194 -7.39 13.63 6.64
CA ASP A 194 -6.01 13.63 6.15
C ASP A 194 -5.89 14.16 4.71
N PRO A 195 -5.18 15.29 4.48
CA PRO A 195 -5.05 15.89 3.16
C PRO A 195 -3.92 15.28 2.32
N TYR A 196 -3.02 14.50 2.92
CA TYR A 196 -1.77 14.08 2.29
C TYR A 196 -1.96 12.85 1.38
N GLU A 197 -1.10 12.66 0.39
CA GLU A 197 -1.04 11.41 -0.38
C GLU A 197 -0.51 10.25 0.46
N ASP A 198 -1.02 9.03 0.25
CA ASP A 198 -0.58 7.89 1.05
C ASP A 198 0.88 7.50 0.79
N PHE A 199 1.37 7.83 -0.40
CA PHE A 199 2.74 7.63 -0.86
C PHE A 199 3.36 9.01 -1.14
N PRO A 200 4.45 9.39 -0.44
CA PRO A 200 5.02 10.72 -0.54
C PRO A 200 5.40 11.15 -1.96
N GLU A 201 5.90 10.23 -2.78
CA GLU A 201 6.28 10.49 -4.16
C GLU A 201 5.14 11.06 -5.02
N ASP A 202 3.89 10.81 -4.62
CA ASP A 202 2.69 11.29 -5.32
C ASP A 202 2.19 12.66 -4.81
N GLN A 203 2.76 13.17 -3.70
CA GLN A 203 2.37 14.42 -3.05
C GLN A 203 2.91 15.67 -3.76
N LYS A 204 4.04 15.54 -4.45
CA LYS A 204 4.76 16.64 -5.10
C LYS A 204 5.07 16.28 -6.56
N PRO A 205 5.36 17.27 -7.41
CA PRO A 205 5.92 17.03 -8.74
C PRO A 205 7.20 16.18 -8.68
N ALA A 206 7.46 15.41 -9.75
CA ALA A 206 8.59 14.49 -9.82
C ALA A 206 9.96 15.19 -9.72
N ASP A 207 10.06 16.42 -10.19
CA ASP A 207 11.26 17.28 -10.22
C ASP A 207 11.44 18.13 -8.95
N ALA A 208 10.44 18.19 -8.08
CA ALA A 208 10.53 18.92 -6.82
C ALA A 208 11.34 18.11 -5.79
N GLU A 209 12.22 18.76 -5.03
CA GLU A 209 12.92 18.14 -3.90
C GLU A 209 12.13 18.31 -2.60
N TRP A 210 12.29 17.38 -1.66
CA TRP A 210 11.74 17.54 -0.31
C TRP A 210 12.63 18.48 0.51
N THR A 211 12.02 19.33 1.33
CA THR A 211 12.74 20.00 2.41
C THR A 211 12.49 19.30 3.73
N GLY A 212 13.49 19.30 4.61
CA GLY A 212 13.34 18.75 5.96
C GLY A 212 12.17 19.35 6.75
N ALA A 213 11.92 20.66 6.61
CA ALA A 213 10.81 21.34 7.26
C ALA A 213 9.44 20.79 6.81
N GLN A 214 9.24 20.59 5.50
CA GLN A 214 8.01 19.99 4.97
C GLN A 214 7.79 18.58 5.50
N ILE A 215 8.85 17.76 5.57
CA ILE A 215 8.76 16.40 6.11
C ILE A 215 8.39 16.41 7.59
N VAL A 216 8.99 17.31 8.39
CA VAL A 216 8.64 17.49 9.80
C VAL A 216 7.17 17.88 9.97
N ASP A 217 6.69 18.86 9.19
CA ASP A 217 5.31 19.34 9.27
C ASP A 217 4.31 18.22 8.94
N ILE A 218 4.53 17.50 7.83
CA ILE A 218 3.65 16.43 7.38
C ILE A 218 3.67 15.26 8.37
N ALA A 219 4.86 14.82 8.80
CA ALA A 219 4.98 13.71 9.75
C ALA A 219 4.38 14.05 11.11
N THR A 220 4.47 15.30 11.55
CA THR A 220 3.81 15.80 12.77
C THR A 220 2.30 15.77 12.63
N ALA A 221 1.76 16.31 11.52
CA ALA A 221 0.32 16.27 11.26
C ALA A 221 -0.21 14.82 11.22
N LEU A 222 0.50 13.91 10.55
CA LEU A 222 0.14 12.49 10.48
C LEU A 222 0.20 11.79 11.84
N LYS A 223 1.18 12.15 12.69
CA LYS A 223 1.23 11.70 14.08
C LYS A 223 -0.03 12.13 14.85
N ASP A 224 -0.46 13.37 14.68
CA ASP A 224 -1.63 13.91 15.38
C ASP A 224 -2.95 13.32 14.89
N LEU A 225 -3.07 13.08 13.57
CA LEU A 225 -4.19 12.34 13.00
C LEU A 225 -4.22 10.90 13.52
N GLY A 226 -3.06 10.23 13.63
CA GLY A 226 -2.97 8.90 14.23
C GLY A 226 -3.35 8.89 15.71
N ASN A 227 -2.95 9.91 16.47
CA ASN A 227 -3.35 10.08 17.87
C ASN A 227 -4.86 10.31 18.01
N THR A 228 -5.47 11.06 17.09
CA THR A 228 -6.91 11.31 17.04
C THR A 228 -7.66 10.02 16.76
N ALA A 229 -7.25 9.25 15.75
CA ALA A 229 -7.81 7.94 15.45
C ALA A 229 -7.68 6.97 16.63
N PHE A 230 -6.52 6.96 17.31
CA PHE A 230 -6.32 6.13 18.50
C PHE A 230 -7.29 6.49 19.64
N LYS A 231 -7.45 7.79 19.94
CA LYS A 231 -8.40 8.26 20.96
C LYS A 231 -9.85 7.93 20.62
N ALA A 232 -10.20 7.89 19.34
CA ALA A 232 -11.50 7.47 18.84
C ALA A 232 -11.70 5.93 18.81
N GLY A 233 -10.69 5.14 19.21
CA GLY A 233 -10.76 3.68 19.17
C GLY A 233 -10.53 3.07 17.77
N ALA A 234 -10.27 3.89 16.76
CA ALA A 234 -9.97 3.46 15.39
C ALA A 234 -8.51 2.99 15.26
N LEU A 235 -8.18 1.86 15.91
CA LEU A 235 -6.79 1.41 16.06
C LEU A 235 -6.07 1.17 14.72
N GLN A 236 -6.74 0.54 13.76
CA GLN A 236 -6.16 0.28 12.43
C GLN A 236 -5.90 1.58 11.66
N LEU A 237 -6.80 2.55 11.76
CA LEU A 237 -6.61 3.87 11.16
C LEU A 237 -5.43 4.60 11.82
N GLY A 238 -5.30 4.52 13.14
CA GLY A 238 -4.14 5.05 13.87
C GLY A 238 -2.82 4.45 13.38
N ILE A 239 -2.76 3.13 13.21
CA ILE A 239 -1.59 2.44 12.64
C ILE A 239 -1.30 2.97 11.23
N ALA A 240 -2.31 3.06 10.38
CA ALA A 240 -2.15 3.54 9.01
C ALA A 240 -1.55 4.96 8.96
N LYS A 241 -2.00 5.87 9.83
CA LYS A 241 -1.43 7.23 9.93
C LYS A 241 0.01 7.26 10.41
N TYR A 242 0.35 6.47 11.43
CA TYR A 242 1.73 6.42 11.90
C TYR A 242 2.67 5.83 10.85
N GLN A 243 2.26 4.75 10.17
CA GLN A 243 3.03 4.16 9.08
C GLN A 243 3.17 5.10 7.89
N LYS A 244 2.15 5.91 7.60
CA LYS A 244 2.21 6.98 6.60
C LYS A 244 3.23 8.05 6.99
N GLY A 245 3.21 8.53 8.23
CA GLY A 245 4.21 9.51 8.70
C GLY A 245 5.64 8.97 8.60
N LEU A 246 5.84 7.67 8.87
CA LEU A 246 7.13 7.01 8.69
C LEU A 246 7.56 6.97 7.22
N ARG A 247 6.65 6.75 6.26
CA ARG A 247 6.99 6.82 4.83
C ARG A 247 7.50 8.21 4.45
N TYR A 248 6.81 9.27 4.87
CA TYR A 248 7.28 10.65 4.65
C TYR A 248 8.65 10.90 5.28
N LEU A 249 8.91 10.43 6.50
CA LEU A 249 10.23 10.58 7.14
C LEU A 249 11.37 9.85 6.44
N HIS A 250 11.06 8.82 5.64
CA HIS A 250 12.07 8.07 4.88
C HIS A 250 12.43 8.73 3.55
N GLU A 251 11.66 9.71 3.09
CA GLU A 251 12.00 10.54 1.91
C GLU A 251 13.15 11.50 2.18
N TYR A 252 13.48 11.74 3.45
CA TYR A 252 14.56 12.63 3.87
C TYR A 252 15.50 11.93 4.85
N PRO A 253 16.27 10.92 4.39
CA PRO A 253 17.09 10.08 5.25
C PRO A 253 18.40 10.75 5.67
N THR A 254 18.89 11.71 4.88
CA THR A 254 20.17 12.40 5.08
C THR A 254 19.95 13.90 5.12
N LEU A 255 20.54 14.58 6.10
CA LEU A 255 20.49 16.04 6.20
C LEU A 255 21.36 16.69 5.12
N LEU A 256 20.93 17.84 4.64
CA LEU A 256 21.72 18.70 3.77
C LEU A 256 22.59 19.65 4.60
N ASP A 257 23.70 20.12 4.05
CA ASP A 257 24.58 21.09 4.71
C ASP A 257 23.87 22.41 5.06
N SER A 258 22.79 22.71 4.33
CA SER A 258 21.94 23.89 4.54
C SER A 258 20.90 23.73 5.65
N ASP A 259 20.72 22.52 6.19
CA ASP A 259 19.68 22.26 7.18
C ASP A 259 19.99 22.86 8.56
N PRO A 260 18.96 23.25 9.32
CA PRO A 260 19.12 23.63 10.73
C PRO A 260 19.75 22.49 11.52
N LYS A 261 20.66 22.81 12.46
CA LYS A 261 21.39 21.83 13.25
C LYS A 261 20.45 20.91 14.06
N GLU A 262 19.32 21.44 14.49
CA GLU A 262 18.33 20.75 15.31
C GLU A 262 17.39 19.85 14.49
N LEU A 263 17.41 19.95 13.15
CA LEU A 263 16.49 19.20 12.29
C LEU A 263 16.66 17.68 12.44
N GLY A 264 17.90 17.21 12.52
CA GLY A 264 18.20 15.78 12.72
C GLY A 264 17.54 15.22 13.98
N GLU A 265 17.67 15.95 15.10
CA GLU A 265 17.05 15.56 16.36
C GLU A 265 15.52 15.54 16.27
N GLN A 266 14.92 16.52 15.59
CA GLN A 266 13.47 16.58 15.37
C GLN A 266 12.97 15.40 14.53
N LEU A 267 13.64 15.09 13.42
CA LEU A 267 13.30 13.96 12.55
C LEU A 267 13.42 12.63 13.31
N ASN A 268 14.49 12.44 14.07
CA ASN A 268 14.70 11.23 14.87
C ASN A 268 13.69 11.09 16.02
N ALA A 269 13.33 12.20 16.68
CA ALA A 269 12.27 12.21 17.69
C ALA A 269 10.91 11.81 17.10
N LEU A 270 10.58 12.31 15.89
CA LEU A 270 9.37 11.92 15.17
C LEU A 270 9.40 10.44 14.75
N LYS A 271 10.50 9.96 14.15
CA LYS A 271 10.68 8.54 13.78
C LYS A 271 10.46 7.64 15.00
N THR A 272 11.13 7.94 16.12
CA THR A 272 10.99 7.20 17.38
C THR A 272 9.53 7.18 17.85
N SER A 273 8.88 8.35 17.90
CA SER A 273 7.49 8.46 18.35
C SER A 273 6.53 7.64 17.48
N LEU A 274 6.70 7.67 16.16
CA LEU A 274 5.81 6.98 15.23
C LEU A 274 6.02 5.46 15.25
N TYR A 275 7.26 4.98 15.31
CA TYR A 275 7.56 3.56 15.47
C TYR A 275 7.01 3.01 16.78
N LEU A 276 7.24 3.73 17.88
CA LEU A 276 6.70 3.38 19.18
C LEU A 276 5.17 3.30 19.11
N ASN A 277 4.50 4.36 18.64
CA ASN A 277 3.03 4.38 18.59
C ASN A 277 2.46 3.27 17.69
N SER A 278 3.12 2.98 16.56
CA SER A 278 2.78 1.84 15.71
C SER A 278 2.87 0.53 16.48
N ALA A 279 3.99 0.26 17.17
CA ALA A 279 4.20 -0.97 17.94
C ALA A 279 3.15 -1.15 19.04
N LEU A 280 2.74 -0.06 19.69
CA LEU A 280 1.68 -0.09 20.71
C LEU A 280 0.34 -0.53 20.11
N LEU A 281 -0.08 0.08 19.00
CA LEU A 281 -1.38 -0.23 18.41
C LEU A 281 -1.37 -1.61 17.73
N GLN A 282 -0.28 -1.98 17.05
CA GLN A 282 -0.11 -3.29 16.43
C GLN A 282 -0.22 -4.41 17.47
N ASN A 283 0.39 -4.25 18.65
CA ASN A 283 0.19 -5.17 19.77
C ASN A 283 -1.28 -5.27 20.20
N LYS A 284 -2.00 -4.15 20.27
CA LYS A 284 -3.43 -4.13 20.65
C LYS A 284 -4.33 -4.87 19.66
N VAL A 285 -3.97 -4.88 18.38
CA VAL A 285 -4.75 -5.55 17.32
C VAL A 285 -4.22 -6.95 16.95
N GLY A 286 -3.20 -7.45 17.66
CA GLY A 286 -2.64 -8.79 17.42
C GLY A 286 -1.66 -8.91 16.25
N LEU A 287 -1.22 -7.79 15.67
CA LEU A 287 -0.20 -7.72 14.62
C LEU A 287 1.21 -7.81 15.25
N PHE A 288 1.50 -8.96 15.85
CA PHE A 288 2.69 -9.13 16.69
C PHE A 288 4.01 -9.17 15.89
N VAL A 289 3.98 -9.54 14.62
CA VAL A 289 5.19 -9.50 13.78
C VAL A 289 5.58 -8.04 13.55
N GLU A 290 4.62 -7.25 13.09
CA GLU A 290 4.76 -5.83 12.77
C GLU A 290 5.06 -4.99 14.02
N ALA A 291 4.46 -5.37 15.16
CA ALA A 291 4.75 -4.72 16.44
C ALA A 291 6.22 -4.92 16.87
N ALA A 292 6.74 -6.14 16.71
CA ALA A 292 8.13 -6.43 17.05
C ALA A 292 9.10 -5.71 16.11
N GLU A 293 8.79 -5.64 14.82
CA GLU A 293 9.58 -4.89 13.82
C GLU A 293 9.58 -3.39 14.11
N SER A 294 8.40 -2.80 14.36
CA SER A 294 8.29 -1.36 14.65
C SER A 294 9.03 -1.00 15.93
N ALA A 295 8.93 -1.83 16.98
CA ALA A 295 9.69 -1.62 18.20
C ALA A 295 11.21 -1.80 18.01
N GLY A 296 11.63 -2.75 17.17
CA GLY A 296 13.02 -2.90 16.76
C GLY A 296 13.55 -1.65 16.05
N LYS A 297 12.83 -1.17 15.03
CA LYS A 297 13.21 0.04 14.29
C LYS A 297 13.26 1.29 15.16
N ALA A 298 12.45 1.38 16.22
CA ALA A 298 12.57 2.45 17.21
C ALA A 298 13.93 2.42 17.91
N LEU A 299 14.43 1.24 18.29
CA LEU A 299 15.74 1.07 18.95
C LEU A 299 16.91 1.44 18.03
N ASP A 300 16.72 1.32 16.72
CA ASP A 300 17.72 1.65 15.71
C ASP A 300 17.77 3.15 15.39
N VAL A 301 16.85 3.96 15.94
CA VAL A 301 16.88 5.42 15.74
C VAL A 301 17.99 6.05 16.56
N GLU A 302 18.86 6.81 15.87
CA GLU A 302 19.94 7.55 16.50
C GLU A 302 19.40 8.57 17.52
N GLY A 303 20.03 8.63 18.70
CA GLY A 303 19.64 9.54 19.78
C GLY A 303 18.40 9.13 20.57
N ILE A 304 17.93 7.88 20.45
CA ILE A 304 16.80 7.39 21.25
C ILE A 304 17.07 7.53 22.77
N SER A 305 16.11 8.10 23.50
CA SER A 305 16.21 8.28 24.95
C SER A 305 16.09 6.95 25.70
N GLU A 306 16.68 6.86 26.90
CA GLU A 306 16.53 5.67 27.76
C GLU A 306 15.07 5.32 28.05
N LYS A 307 14.25 6.36 28.27
CA LYS A 307 12.80 6.22 28.46
C LYS A 307 12.12 5.57 27.25
N ASP A 308 12.52 5.92 26.04
CA ASP A 308 11.95 5.38 24.82
C ASP A 308 12.53 4.01 24.48
N MET A 309 13.79 3.74 24.81
CA MET A 309 14.36 2.38 24.79
C MET A 309 13.55 1.44 25.68
N ALA A 310 13.25 1.84 26.92
CA ALA A 310 12.42 1.05 27.83
C ALA A 310 11.05 0.70 27.20
N LYS A 311 10.38 1.68 26.59
CA LYS A 311 9.10 1.46 25.88
C LYS A 311 9.25 0.52 24.69
N ALA A 312 10.31 0.68 23.90
CA ALA A 312 10.55 -0.15 22.72
C ALA A 312 10.77 -1.61 23.11
N TYR A 313 11.68 -1.89 24.04
CA TYR A 313 11.91 -3.23 24.57
C TYR A 313 10.64 -3.83 25.19
N PHE A 314 9.91 -3.05 25.99
CA PHE A 314 8.65 -3.52 26.57
C PHE A 314 7.60 -3.89 25.50
N ARG A 315 7.40 -3.05 24.48
CA ARG A 315 6.46 -3.32 23.38
C ARG A 315 6.90 -4.50 22.51
N ARG A 316 8.21 -4.67 22.28
CA ARG A 316 8.76 -5.84 21.58
C ARG A 316 8.58 -7.12 22.37
N ALA A 317 8.72 -7.06 23.70
CA ALA A 317 8.43 -8.19 24.57
C ALA A 317 6.95 -8.59 24.51
N GLN A 318 6.03 -7.63 24.57
CA GLN A 318 4.58 -7.89 24.43
C GLN A 318 4.26 -8.62 23.10
N ALA A 319 4.91 -8.18 22.02
CA ALA A 319 4.78 -8.83 20.72
C ALA A 319 5.32 -10.27 20.73
N ARG A 320 6.48 -10.50 21.37
CA ARG A 320 7.06 -11.83 21.55
C ARG A 320 6.17 -12.74 22.40
N VAL A 321 5.56 -12.23 23.47
CA VAL A 321 4.55 -12.95 24.26
C VAL A 321 3.35 -13.33 23.39
N GLY A 322 2.84 -12.40 22.58
CA GLY A 322 1.75 -12.66 21.63
C GLY A 322 2.08 -13.78 20.64
N LYS A 323 3.35 -13.89 20.23
CA LYS A 323 3.89 -14.99 19.39
C LYS A 323 4.27 -16.25 20.17
N LYS A 324 3.96 -16.33 21.47
CA LYS A 324 4.35 -17.43 22.38
C LYS A 324 5.86 -17.65 22.51
N ASN A 325 6.67 -16.63 22.21
CA ASN A 325 8.11 -16.64 22.38
C ASN A 325 8.52 -16.03 23.72
N ASP A 326 8.13 -16.70 24.81
CA ASP A 326 8.31 -16.19 26.17
C ASP A 326 9.79 -16.04 26.57
N ASP A 327 10.72 -16.90 26.09
CA ASP A 327 12.14 -16.79 26.45
C ASP A 327 12.78 -15.50 25.91
N GLU A 328 12.50 -15.16 24.65
CA GLU A 328 12.95 -13.90 24.08
C GLU A 328 12.21 -12.70 24.68
N ALA A 329 10.96 -12.86 25.12
CA ALA A 329 10.24 -11.82 25.83
C ALA A 329 10.88 -11.50 27.18
N VAL A 330 11.34 -12.51 27.94
CA VAL A 330 12.08 -12.30 29.20
C VAL A 330 13.32 -11.44 28.97
N LYS A 331 14.11 -11.73 27.93
CA LYS A 331 15.32 -10.96 27.62
C LYS A 331 15.02 -9.49 27.38
N ASP A 332 14.00 -9.19 26.57
CA ASP A 332 13.59 -7.80 26.31
C ASP A 332 13.07 -7.11 27.58
N LEU A 333 12.28 -7.80 28.42
CA LEU A 333 11.76 -7.24 29.66
C LEU A 333 12.85 -6.96 30.70
N GLU A 334 13.88 -7.81 30.78
CA GLU A 334 15.05 -7.56 31.63
C GLU A 334 15.84 -6.33 31.16
N ILE A 335 15.96 -6.12 29.85
CA ILE A 335 16.58 -4.91 29.31
C ILE A 335 15.69 -3.69 29.57
N ALA A 336 14.37 -3.79 29.34
CA ALA A 336 13.43 -2.72 29.63
C ALA A 336 13.50 -2.27 31.10
N ALA A 337 13.61 -3.22 32.03
CA ALA A 337 13.74 -2.94 33.47
C ALA A 337 15.05 -2.23 33.84
N LYS A 338 16.13 -2.37 33.06
CA LYS A 338 17.38 -1.62 33.27
C LYS A 338 17.20 -0.14 32.92
N TYR A 339 16.45 0.16 31.86
CA TYR A 339 16.19 1.54 31.42
C TYR A 339 15.03 2.22 32.16
N ALA A 340 14.14 1.46 32.79
CA ALA A 340 13.04 1.97 33.62
C ALA A 340 12.89 1.15 34.91
N PRO A 341 13.85 1.28 35.85
CA PRO A 341 13.82 0.52 37.10
C PRO A 341 12.61 0.91 37.94
N GLY A 342 11.87 -0.09 38.42
CA GLY A 342 10.68 0.10 39.25
C GLY A 342 9.39 0.40 38.48
N ASP A 343 9.40 0.37 37.14
CA ASP A 343 8.18 0.49 36.35
C ASP A 343 7.24 -0.71 36.61
N ALA A 344 6.06 -0.43 37.16
CA ALA A 344 5.12 -1.46 37.58
C ALA A 344 4.61 -2.35 36.44
N ALA A 345 4.49 -1.81 35.22
CA ALA A 345 4.03 -2.58 34.07
C ALA A 345 5.11 -3.57 33.60
N ILE A 346 6.37 -3.11 33.52
CA ILE A 346 7.51 -3.96 33.17
C ILE A 346 7.70 -5.07 34.21
N THR A 347 7.70 -4.71 35.51
CA THR A 347 7.87 -5.69 36.59
C THR A 347 6.77 -6.76 36.56
N LYS A 348 5.51 -6.35 36.47
CA LYS A 348 4.37 -7.28 36.44
C LYS A 348 4.43 -8.23 35.23
N GLU A 349 4.73 -7.70 34.05
CA GLU A 349 4.85 -8.52 32.84
C GLU A 349 6.03 -9.50 32.96
N LEU A 350 7.19 -9.03 33.40
CA LEU A 350 8.41 -9.84 33.57
C LEU A 350 8.19 -11.01 34.53
N GLU A 351 7.59 -10.76 35.70
CA GLU A 351 7.24 -11.81 36.66
C GLU A 351 6.26 -12.83 36.06
N GLY A 352 5.23 -12.33 35.35
CA GLY A 352 4.26 -13.16 34.65
C GLY A 352 4.91 -14.07 33.61
N VAL A 353 5.77 -13.53 32.75
CA VAL A 353 6.46 -14.30 31.69
C VAL A 353 7.45 -15.30 32.30
N LYS A 354 8.27 -14.89 33.28
CA LYS A 354 9.21 -15.78 33.98
C LYS A 354 8.50 -16.97 34.61
N ARG A 355 7.33 -16.74 35.23
CA ARG A 355 6.50 -17.81 35.78
C ARG A 355 6.04 -18.79 34.69
N ARG A 356 5.54 -18.30 33.54
CA ARG A 356 5.13 -19.16 32.42
C ARG A 356 6.29 -20.00 31.87
N VAL A 357 7.47 -19.40 31.70
CA VAL A 357 8.68 -20.12 31.25
C VAL A 357 9.05 -21.23 32.23
N ARG A 358 9.04 -20.95 33.54
CA ARG A 358 9.33 -21.95 34.58
C ARG A 358 8.33 -23.10 34.55
N GLU A 359 7.02 -22.79 34.54
CA GLU A 359 5.95 -23.80 34.49
C GLU A 359 6.05 -24.67 33.23
N ARG A 360 6.40 -24.09 32.07
CA ARG A 360 6.60 -24.83 30.82
C ARG A 360 7.78 -25.79 30.91
N ARG A 361 8.94 -25.31 31.37
CA ARG A 361 10.15 -26.15 31.55
C ARG A 361 9.93 -27.29 32.54
N GLU A 362 9.18 -27.05 33.61
CA GLU A 362 8.80 -28.11 34.57
C GLU A 362 7.91 -29.18 33.94
N LYS A 363 6.94 -28.78 33.09
CA LYS A 363 6.10 -29.72 32.33
C LYS A 363 6.91 -30.54 31.34
N GLU A 364 7.81 -29.89 30.58
CA GLU A 364 8.72 -30.56 29.64
C GLU A 364 9.61 -31.57 30.35
N LYS A 365 10.20 -31.19 31.50
CA LYS A 365 11.02 -32.09 32.33
C LYS A 365 10.24 -33.31 32.83
N LYS A 366 8.99 -33.12 33.27
CA LYS A 366 8.10 -34.22 33.71
C LYS A 366 7.76 -35.14 32.54
N ALA A 367 7.42 -34.59 31.38
CA ALA A 367 7.12 -35.36 30.18
C ALA A 367 8.33 -36.19 29.71
N TYR A 368 9.52 -35.60 29.69
CA TYR A 368 10.77 -36.29 29.35
C TYR A 368 11.05 -37.43 30.34
N LYS A 369 10.96 -37.18 31.65
CA LYS A 369 11.16 -38.22 32.67
C LYS A 369 10.22 -39.42 32.48
N ASN A 370 8.97 -39.19 32.07
CA ASN A 370 8.01 -40.26 31.84
C ASN A 370 8.23 -41.01 30.51
N ALA A 371 8.81 -40.36 29.49
CA ALA A 371 9.07 -40.96 28.18
C ALA A 371 10.31 -41.89 28.14
N PHE A 372 11.23 -41.76 29.10
CA PHE A 372 12.46 -42.55 29.20
C PHE A 372 12.46 -43.56 30.37
N ASN A 373 11.31 -43.73 31.04
CA ASN A 373 11.05 -44.85 31.94
C ASN A 373 10.40 -45.99 31.15
N PHE A 374 11.19 -46.75 30.39
CA PHE A 374 10.81 -48.05 29.84
C PHE A 374 11.53 -49.17 30.60
#